data_AF-A0A365P6E3-F1
#
_entry.id   AF-A0A365P6E3-F1
#
_cell.length_a   1.000
_cell.length_b   1.000
_cell.length_c   1.000
_cell.angle_alpha   90.00
_cell.angle_beta   90.00
_cell.angle_gamma   90.00
#
_symmetry.space_group_name_H-M   'P 1'
#
loop_
_entity.id
_entity.type
_entity.pdbx_description
1 polymer ?
#
loop_
_entity_poly.entity_id
_entity_poly.type
_entity_poly.pdbx_seq_one_letter_code
_entity_poly.pdbx_strand_id
1 'polypeptide(L)'
;MDTAPSRPGRRRVLVVVVTLVVGAAVNAWALRIPAGDAMFYPATALLAAVWLGGAFASGPIRVGCEPYRPRRPVLSSVLTAAALAVVFCLGGLVVARIEPLRDPVDALLDHATVGNLVLVALLTAVNGVAEECFHRGAVYSAVANLRPILTTTVIYATVTATAGIPLLVLAAVILGLVTAVQRRATGGVLGPAITHVAWSMVMLFALGPILDAAPV
;
A
#
# COMPACT_ATOMS: atom_id res chain seq x y z
N MET A 1 -5.58 -17.50 -32.97
CA MET A 1 -5.56 -18.64 -32.04
C MET A 1 -5.74 -18.05 -30.64
N ASP A 2 -7.00 -17.94 -30.20
CA ASP A 2 -7.35 -17.34 -28.92
C ASP A 2 -6.92 -18.29 -27.80
N THR A 3 -5.77 -18.01 -27.20
CA THR A 3 -5.38 -18.66 -25.95
C THR A 3 -6.26 -18.06 -24.86
N ALA A 4 -7.34 -18.76 -24.52
CA ALA A 4 -8.10 -18.48 -23.31
C ALA A 4 -7.09 -18.29 -22.15
N PRO A 5 -7.17 -17.20 -21.39
CA PRO A 5 -6.13 -16.89 -20.44
C PRO A 5 -6.07 -18.00 -19.39
N SER A 6 -4.87 -18.58 -19.22
CA SER A 6 -4.66 -19.73 -18.35
C SER A 6 -5.19 -19.44 -16.95
N ARG A 7 -6.02 -20.34 -16.42
CA ARG A 7 -6.54 -20.21 -15.07
C ARG A 7 -5.36 -20.20 -14.09
N PRO A 8 -5.37 -19.33 -13.07
CA PRO A 8 -4.30 -19.33 -12.08
C PRO A 8 -4.21 -20.71 -11.42
N GLY A 9 -2.98 -21.20 -11.22
CA GLY A 9 -2.78 -22.50 -10.58
C GLY A 9 -3.36 -22.51 -9.15
N ARG A 10 -3.98 -23.63 -8.74
CA ARG A 10 -4.61 -23.79 -7.41
C ARG A 10 -3.66 -23.40 -6.26
N ARG A 11 -2.38 -23.75 -6.36
CA ARG A 11 -1.33 -23.36 -5.40
C ARG A 11 -1.22 -21.83 -5.22
N ARG A 12 -1.25 -21.06 -6.31
CA ARG A 12 -1.16 -19.58 -6.25
C ARG A 12 -2.36 -19.00 -5.51
N VAL A 13 -3.56 -19.47 -5.85
CA VAL A 13 -4.81 -19.01 -5.21
C VAL A 13 -4.78 -19.33 -3.72
N LEU A 14 -4.41 -20.56 -3.34
CA LEU A 14 -4.31 -20.97 -1.94
C LEU A 14 -3.34 -20.08 -1.15
N VAL A 15 -2.11 -19.89 -1.66
CA VAL A 15 -1.10 -19.03 -1.02
C VAL A 15 -1.63 -17.61 -0.87
N VAL A 16 -2.23 -17.03 -1.92
CA VAL A 16 -2.79 -15.68 -1.87
C VAL A 16 -3.89 -15.57 -0.81
N VAL A 17 -4.82 -16.51 -0.76
CA VAL A 17 -5.92 -16.47 0.23
C VAL A 17 -5.39 -16.61 1.65
N VAL A 18 -4.49 -17.56 1.90
CA VAL A 18 -3.88 -17.74 3.23
C VAL A 18 -3.11 -16.48 3.65
N THR A 19 -2.28 -15.93 2.77
CA THR A 19 -1.53 -14.70 3.07
C THR A 19 -2.45 -13.51 3.27
N LEU A 20 -3.55 -13.38 2.52
CA LEU A 20 -4.54 -12.31 2.75
C LEU A 20 -5.15 -12.40 4.15
N VAL A 21 -5.54 -13.60 4.60
CA VAL A 21 -6.11 -13.78 5.94
C VAL A 21 -5.09 -13.46 7.02
N VAL A 22 -3.87 -14.01 6.92
CA VAL A 22 -2.82 -13.78 7.91
C VAL A 22 -2.39 -12.31 7.92
N GLY A 23 -2.15 -11.72 6.75
CA GLY A 23 -1.74 -10.33 6.61
C GLY A 23 -2.81 -9.35 7.07
N ALA A 24 -4.09 -9.62 6.81
CA ALA A 24 -5.20 -8.81 7.34
C ALA A 24 -5.26 -8.84 8.87
N ALA A 25 -5.03 -10.01 9.49
CA ALA A 25 -5.00 -10.16 10.94
C ALA A 25 -3.78 -9.44 11.56
N VAL A 26 -2.59 -9.60 10.97
CA VAL A 26 -1.37 -8.92 11.42
C VAL A 26 -1.50 -7.40 11.24
N ASN A 27 -2.08 -6.92 10.14
CA ASN A 27 -2.37 -5.50 9.90
C ASN A 27 -3.30 -4.92 10.98
N ALA A 28 -4.41 -5.62 11.24
CA ALA A 28 -5.37 -5.21 12.27
C ALA A 28 -4.74 -5.15 13.67
N TRP A 29 -3.86 -6.10 13.98
CA TRP A 29 -3.13 -6.12 15.24
C TRP A 29 -2.09 -5.00 15.32
N ALA A 30 -1.24 -4.85 14.30
CA ALA A 30 -0.15 -3.89 14.28
C ALA A 30 -0.64 -2.44 14.42
N LEU A 31 -1.75 -2.08 13.76
CA LEU A 31 -2.31 -0.72 13.81
C LEU A 31 -3.16 -0.42 15.04
N ARG A 32 -3.35 -1.40 15.94
CA ARG A 32 -3.96 -1.17 17.27
C ARG A 32 -2.93 -1.05 18.38
N ILE A 33 -1.64 -1.27 18.07
CA ILE A 33 -0.56 -1.06 19.02
C ILE A 33 -0.45 0.45 19.29
N PRO A 34 -0.41 0.91 20.55
CA PRO A 34 -0.28 2.33 20.85
C PRO A 34 1.02 2.95 20.32
N ALA A 35 0.99 4.22 19.96
CA ALA A 35 2.19 4.97 19.65
C ALA A 35 3.17 4.98 20.84
N GLY A 36 4.47 4.81 20.55
CA GLY A 36 5.53 4.68 21.56
C GLY A 36 5.76 3.27 22.09
N ASP A 37 4.89 2.30 21.81
CA ASP A 37 5.13 0.89 22.15
C ASP A 37 6.14 0.25 21.17
N ALA A 38 7.21 -0.31 21.70
CA ALA A 38 8.26 -0.98 20.93
C ALA A 38 7.76 -2.20 20.14
N MET A 39 6.61 -2.78 20.50
CA MET A 39 5.98 -3.88 19.77
C MET A 39 5.52 -3.49 18.35
N PHE A 40 5.36 -2.20 18.07
CA PHE A 40 4.98 -1.72 16.74
C PHE A 40 6.01 -2.10 15.66
N TYR A 41 7.30 -2.03 15.98
CA TYR A 41 8.38 -2.33 15.02
C TYR A 41 8.42 -3.81 14.58
N PRO A 42 8.47 -4.80 15.50
CA PRO A 42 8.42 -6.19 15.09
C PRO A 42 7.06 -6.58 14.47
N ALA A 43 5.96 -5.96 14.87
CA ALA A 43 4.64 -6.22 14.27
C ALA A 43 4.57 -5.78 12.80
N THR A 44 5.05 -4.58 12.49
CA THR A 44 5.11 -4.06 11.12
C THR A 44 6.19 -4.73 10.28
N ALA A 45 7.29 -5.18 10.88
CA ALA A 45 8.27 -6.03 10.20
C ALA A 45 7.70 -7.41 9.86
N LEU A 46 6.94 -8.02 10.77
CA LEU A 46 6.22 -9.27 10.53
C LEU A 46 5.21 -9.12 9.39
N LEU A 47 4.48 -8.00 9.35
CA LEU A 47 3.53 -7.71 8.28
C LEU A 47 4.23 -7.70 6.91
N ALA A 48 5.35 -6.98 6.78
CA ALA A 48 6.15 -6.98 5.57
C ALA A 48 6.65 -8.38 5.19
N ALA A 49 7.09 -9.18 6.17
CA ALA A 49 7.54 -10.55 5.97
C ALA A 49 6.40 -11.46 5.47
N VAL A 50 5.19 -11.32 5.99
CA VAL A 50 3.99 -12.04 5.55
C VAL A 50 3.68 -11.72 4.09
N TRP A 51 3.67 -10.43 3.72
CA TRP A 51 3.40 -10.00 2.35
C TRP A 51 4.47 -10.48 1.37
N LEU A 52 5.75 -10.26 1.67
CA LEU A 52 6.86 -10.72 0.81
C LEU A 52 6.87 -12.24 0.70
N GLY A 53 6.74 -12.94 1.82
CA GLY A 53 6.71 -14.41 1.86
C GLY A 53 5.58 -14.99 1.00
N GLY A 54 4.36 -14.47 1.17
CA GLY A 54 3.24 -14.86 0.33
C GLY A 54 3.43 -14.49 -1.14
N ALA A 55 4.03 -13.33 -1.41
CA ALA A 55 4.26 -12.87 -2.77
C ALA A 55 5.17 -13.84 -3.54
N PHE A 56 6.33 -14.17 -2.97
CA PHE A 56 7.30 -15.08 -3.58
C PHE A 56 6.87 -16.55 -3.55
N ALA A 57 6.13 -16.98 -2.52
CA ALA A 57 5.56 -18.33 -2.48
C ALA A 57 4.50 -18.55 -3.57
N SER A 58 3.76 -17.50 -3.97
CA SER A 58 2.69 -17.57 -4.97
C SER A 58 3.19 -17.82 -6.41
N GLY A 59 4.44 -17.47 -6.72
CA GLY A 59 5.06 -17.60 -8.04
C GLY A 59 5.88 -16.36 -8.45
N PRO A 60 6.33 -16.28 -9.71
CA PRO A 60 7.24 -15.23 -10.15
C PRO A 60 6.61 -13.83 -10.09
N ILE A 61 7.34 -12.87 -9.54
CA ILE A 61 6.99 -11.45 -9.49
C ILE A 61 7.77 -10.71 -10.57
N ARG A 62 7.06 -9.96 -11.42
CA ARG A 62 7.67 -9.20 -12.51
C ARG A 62 8.02 -7.79 -12.00
N VAL A 63 9.24 -7.33 -12.31
CA VAL A 63 9.69 -5.98 -11.95
C VAL A 63 9.07 -4.91 -12.87
N GLY A 64 8.94 -5.20 -14.16
CA GLY A 64 8.30 -4.29 -15.13
C GLY A 64 9.24 -3.25 -15.74
N CYS A 65 8.77 -2.60 -16.81
CA CYS A 65 9.43 -1.57 -17.61
C CYS A 65 8.41 -0.50 -18.04
N GLU A 66 8.84 0.63 -18.58
CA GLU A 66 7.92 1.64 -19.09
C GLU A 66 7.08 1.14 -20.28
N PRO A 67 5.83 1.61 -20.44
CA PRO A 67 4.97 1.18 -21.54
C PRO A 67 5.54 1.55 -22.93
N TYR A 68 6.22 2.70 -23.01
CA TYR A 68 6.67 3.29 -24.28
C TYR A 68 8.18 3.16 -24.53
N ARG A 69 8.95 2.66 -23.54
CA ARG A 69 10.40 2.48 -23.64
C ARG A 69 10.87 1.30 -22.78
N PRO A 70 11.90 0.54 -23.16
CA PRO A 70 12.44 -0.54 -22.34
C PRO A 70 13.32 -0.04 -21.17
N ARG A 71 12.89 1.03 -20.48
CA ARG A 71 13.57 1.59 -19.29
C ARG A 71 12.75 1.33 -18.05
N ARG A 72 13.37 1.42 -16.87
CA ARG A 72 12.64 1.31 -15.59
C ARG A 72 11.69 2.50 -15.43
N PRO A 73 10.46 2.30 -14.93
CA PRO A 73 9.46 3.35 -14.79
C PRO A 73 9.73 4.20 -13.54
N VAL A 74 10.90 4.83 -13.44
CA VAL A 74 11.24 5.59 -12.22
C VAL A 74 10.58 6.97 -12.25
N LEU A 75 10.84 7.76 -13.29
CA LEU A 75 10.37 9.14 -13.38
C LEU A 75 8.83 9.23 -13.39
N SER A 76 8.15 8.42 -14.21
CA SER A 76 6.69 8.39 -14.26
C SER A 76 6.07 8.04 -12.89
N SER A 77 6.69 7.11 -12.16
CA SER A 77 6.23 6.68 -10.85
C SER A 77 6.44 7.73 -9.77
N VAL A 78 7.56 8.45 -9.81
CA VAL A 78 7.82 9.60 -8.92
C VAL A 78 6.83 10.74 -9.21
N LEU A 79 6.57 11.05 -10.48
CA LEU A 79 5.59 12.07 -10.86
C LEU A 79 4.17 11.67 -10.43
N THR A 80 3.82 10.38 -10.56
CA THR A 80 2.54 9.83 -10.09
C THR A 80 2.43 9.93 -8.56
N ALA A 81 3.51 9.63 -7.84
CA ALA A 81 3.57 9.79 -6.39
C ALA A 81 3.40 11.25 -5.96
N ALA A 82 4.07 12.18 -6.64
CA ALA A 82 3.96 13.61 -6.35
C ALA A 82 2.52 14.10 -6.58
N ALA A 83 1.88 13.69 -7.68
CA ALA A 83 0.48 14.03 -7.96
C ALA A 83 -0.46 13.47 -6.89
N LEU A 84 -0.28 12.20 -6.50
CA LEU A 84 -1.03 11.61 -5.40
C LEU A 84 -0.79 12.35 -4.09
N ALA A 85 0.46 12.66 -3.76
CA ALA A 85 0.80 13.36 -2.53
C ALA A 85 0.13 14.74 -2.47
N VAL A 86 0.11 15.50 -3.56
CA VAL A 86 -0.62 16.78 -3.63
C VAL A 86 -2.12 16.57 -3.35
N VAL A 87 -2.75 15.59 -4.00
CA VAL A 87 -4.18 15.29 -3.77
C VAL A 87 -4.46 14.96 -2.30
N PHE A 88 -3.62 14.13 -1.69
CA PHE A 88 -3.79 13.72 -0.30
C PHE A 88 -3.48 14.84 0.69
N CYS A 89 -2.46 15.66 0.44
CA CYS A 89 -2.17 16.84 1.25
C CYS A 89 -3.32 17.85 1.21
N LEU A 90 -3.92 18.09 0.03
CA LEU A 90 -5.12 18.92 -0.10
C LEU A 90 -6.32 18.30 0.62
N GLY A 91 -6.49 16.98 0.53
CA GLY A 91 -7.49 16.25 1.32
C GLY A 91 -7.26 16.38 2.82
N GLY A 92 -6.00 16.35 3.26
CA GLY A 92 -5.58 16.57 4.65
C GLY A 92 -6.05 17.92 5.19
N LEU A 93 -5.94 18.99 4.39
CA LEU A 93 -6.45 20.32 4.77
C LEU A 93 -7.97 20.34 5.00
N VAL A 94 -8.72 19.52 4.26
CA VAL A 94 -10.17 19.36 4.47
C VAL A 94 -10.45 18.51 5.71
N VAL A 95 -9.74 17.39 5.85
CA VAL A 95 -9.85 16.47 7.01
C VAL A 95 -9.51 17.17 8.31
N ALA A 96 -8.56 18.10 8.32
CA ALA A 96 -8.17 18.87 9.50
C ALA A 96 -9.34 19.65 10.13
N ARG A 97 -10.41 19.90 9.37
CA ARG A 97 -11.65 20.57 9.83
C ARG A 97 -12.73 19.62 10.33
N ILE A 98 -12.50 18.30 10.26
CA ILE A 98 -13.49 17.27 10.60
C ILE A 98 -12.87 16.36 11.66
N GLU A 99 -13.03 16.72 12.93
CA GLU A 99 -12.41 16.06 14.09
C GLU A 99 -12.58 14.52 14.08
N PRO A 100 -13.77 13.93 13.82
CA PRO A 100 -13.91 12.47 13.78
C PRO A 100 -13.10 11.76 12.68
N LEU A 101 -12.64 12.51 11.67
CA LEU A 101 -11.76 12.00 10.62
C LEU A 101 -10.29 12.26 10.93
N ARG A 102 -9.99 13.32 11.69
CA ARG A 102 -8.63 13.74 12.06
C ARG A 102 -8.02 12.83 13.12
N ASP A 103 -8.73 12.57 14.23
CA ASP A 103 -8.15 11.87 15.39
C ASP A 103 -7.53 10.51 15.05
N PRO A 104 -8.17 9.65 14.21
CA PRO A 104 -7.56 8.38 13.85
C PRO A 104 -6.30 8.51 12.99
N VAL A 105 -6.17 9.61 12.24
CA VAL A 105 -4.98 9.92 11.43
C VAL A 105 -3.86 10.45 12.31
N ASP A 106 -4.17 11.34 13.26
CA ASP A 106 -3.19 11.85 14.22
C ASP A 106 -2.62 10.71 15.06
N ALA A 107 -3.48 9.82 15.58
CA ALA A 107 -3.04 8.63 16.33
C ALA A 107 -2.12 7.71 15.51
N LEU A 108 -2.33 7.63 14.19
CA LEU A 108 -1.45 6.87 13.30
C LEU A 108 -0.10 7.58 13.10
N LEU A 109 -0.11 8.90 12.93
CA LEU A 109 1.09 9.70 12.73
C LEU A 109 1.94 9.80 14.02
N ASP A 110 1.33 9.67 15.19
CA ASP A 110 2.02 9.66 16.48
C ASP A 110 3.08 8.55 16.59
N HIS A 111 2.93 7.45 15.87
CA HIS A 111 3.99 6.43 15.77
C HIS A 111 5.31 7.02 15.26
N ALA A 112 5.26 8.00 14.36
CA ALA A 112 6.42 8.67 13.79
C ALA A 112 6.99 9.74 14.73
N THR A 113 6.13 10.39 15.53
CA THR A 113 6.49 11.49 16.43
C THR A 113 7.06 10.98 17.76
N VAL A 114 6.42 9.97 18.35
CA VAL A 114 6.80 9.39 19.65
C VAL A 114 7.85 8.28 19.48
N GLY A 115 7.85 7.61 18.32
CA GLY A 115 8.77 6.52 18.01
C GLY A 115 10.10 6.97 17.40
N ASN A 116 10.91 5.99 16.99
CA ASN A 116 12.11 6.23 16.21
C ASN A 116 11.72 6.50 14.76
N LEU A 117 11.65 7.78 14.39
CA LEU A 117 11.25 8.23 13.05
C LEU A 117 12.01 7.53 11.91
N VAL A 118 13.32 7.31 12.05
CA VAL A 118 14.13 6.62 11.04
C VAL A 118 13.65 5.18 10.87
N LEU A 119 13.41 4.48 11.98
CA LEU A 119 12.92 3.10 11.94
C LEU A 119 11.49 3.03 11.37
N VAL A 120 10.61 3.96 11.74
CA VAL A 120 9.24 4.05 11.18
C VAL A 120 9.28 4.33 9.68
N ALA A 121 10.13 5.25 9.22
CA ALA A 121 10.30 5.55 7.80
C ALA A 121 10.81 4.32 7.02
N LEU A 122 11.81 3.61 7.56
CA LEU A 122 12.31 2.38 6.96
C LEU A 122 11.24 1.30 6.87
N LEU A 123 10.50 1.06 7.95
CA LEU A 123 9.42 0.07 7.99
C LEU A 123 8.27 0.45 7.06
N THR A 124 7.94 1.73 6.95
CA THR A 124 6.96 2.26 6.01
C THR A 124 7.38 2.00 4.57
N ALA A 125 8.65 2.27 4.23
CA ALA A 125 9.18 2.00 2.90
C ALA A 125 9.18 0.49 2.58
N VAL A 126 9.62 -0.35 3.52
CA VAL A 126 9.65 -1.81 3.35
C VAL A 126 8.24 -2.37 3.19
N ASN A 127 7.26 -1.91 3.99
CA ASN A 127 5.87 -2.32 3.86
C ASN A 127 5.27 -1.87 2.53
N GLY A 128 5.54 -0.64 2.07
CA GLY A 128 5.08 -0.18 0.74
C GLY A 128 5.58 -1.09 -0.39
N VAL A 129 6.86 -1.51 -0.35
CA VAL A 129 7.39 -2.49 -1.32
C VAL A 129 6.72 -3.86 -1.16
N ALA A 130 6.58 -4.34 0.07
CA ALA A 130 6.01 -5.66 0.38
C ALA A 130 4.56 -5.78 -0.08
N GLU A 131 3.74 -4.77 0.20
CA GLU A 131 2.35 -4.67 -0.22
C GLU A 131 2.22 -4.66 -1.73
N GLU A 132 3.06 -3.92 -2.46
CA GLU A 132 3.01 -3.91 -3.92
C GLU A 132 3.49 -5.23 -4.55
N CYS A 133 4.51 -5.86 -3.97
CA CYS A 133 4.92 -7.22 -4.34
C CYS A 133 3.78 -8.22 -4.17
N PHE A 134 3.02 -8.12 -3.08
CA PHE A 134 1.90 -9.03 -2.83
C PHE A 134 0.65 -8.67 -3.64
N HIS A 135 0.11 -7.46 -3.49
CA HIS A 135 -1.14 -7.06 -4.14
C HIS A 135 -0.98 -6.88 -5.66
N ARG A 136 0.05 -6.17 -6.13
CA ARG A 136 0.25 -5.90 -7.58
C ARG A 136 1.09 -6.98 -8.25
N GLY A 137 1.78 -7.83 -7.49
CA GLY A 137 2.43 -9.04 -7.98
C GLY A 137 1.52 -10.27 -7.88
N ALA A 138 1.38 -10.81 -6.68
CA ALA A 138 0.72 -12.09 -6.42
C ALA A 138 -0.79 -12.06 -6.66
N VAL A 139 -1.52 -11.15 -5.99
CA VAL A 139 -2.98 -11.04 -6.09
C VAL A 139 -3.38 -10.67 -7.51
N TYR A 140 -2.79 -9.61 -8.09
CA TYR A 140 -3.08 -9.18 -9.47
C TYR A 140 -2.92 -10.31 -10.49
N SER A 141 -1.88 -11.13 -10.33
CA SER A 141 -1.66 -12.29 -11.20
C SER A 141 -2.65 -13.44 -10.93
N ALA A 142 -3.09 -13.61 -9.68
CA ALA A 142 -4.12 -14.59 -9.31
C ALA A 142 -5.52 -14.20 -9.79
N VAL A 143 -5.78 -12.90 -10.00
CA VAL A 143 -7.08 -12.38 -10.47
C VAL A 143 -7.00 -11.81 -11.89
N ALA A 144 -5.98 -12.19 -12.67
CA ALA A 144 -5.72 -11.64 -14.01
C ALA A 144 -6.94 -11.72 -14.95
N ASN A 145 -7.79 -12.74 -14.76
CA ASN A 145 -8.99 -12.99 -15.57
C ASN A 145 -10.27 -12.38 -14.97
N LEU A 146 -10.18 -11.71 -13.82
CA LEU A 146 -11.30 -11.20 -13.02
C LEU A 146 -11.18 -9.70 -12.81
N ARG A 147 -11.13 -8.90 -13.89
CA ARG A 147 -11.00 -7.43 -13.82
C ARG A 147 -9.90 -7.01 -12.81
N PRO A 148 -8.63 -7.37 -13.05
CA PRO A 148 -7.60 -7.40 -12.01
C PRO A 148 -7.40 -6.05 -11.31
N ILE A 149 -7.56 -4.93 -12.01
CA ILE A 149 -7.51 -3.58 -11.40
C ILE A 149 -8.54 -3.46 -10.27
N LEU A 150 -9.82 -3.63 -10.58
CA LEU A 150 -10.90 -3.48 -9.61
C LEU A 150 -10.77 -4.49 -8.47
N THR A 151 -10.52 -5.76 -8.81
CA THR A 151 -10.44 -6.82 -7.80
C THR A 151 -9.27 -6.62 -6.84
N THR A 152 -8.08 -6.23 -7.32
CA THR A 152 -6.97 -5.93 -6.40
C THR A 152 -7.22 -4.71 -5.55
N THR A 153 -7.87 -3.67 -6.10
CA THR A 153 -8.20 -2.46 -5.32
C THR A 153 -9.22 -2.77 -4.23
N VAL A 154 -10.26 -3.55 -4.52
CA VAL A 154 -11.26 -3.96 -3.52
C VAL A 154 -10.63 -4.82 -2.43
N ILE A 155 -9.82 -5.82 -2.81
CA ILE A 155 -9.10 -6.66 -1.85
C ILE A 155 -8.19 -5.81 -0.97
N TYR A 156 -7.42 -4.89 -1.57
CA TYR A 156 -6.52 -4.02 -0.82
C TYR A 156 -7.29 -3.14 0.17
N ALA A 157 -8.34 -2.45 -0.28
CA ALA A 157 -9.21 -1.66 0.59
C ALA A 157 -9.85 -2.48 1.71
N THR A 158 -10.24 -3.74 1.45
CA THR A 158 -10.81 -4.65 2.45
C THR A 158 -9.78 -5.04 3.52
N VAL A 159 -8.54 -5.32 3.10
CA VAL A 159 -7.44 -5.59 4.03
C VAL A 159 -7.13 -4.35 4.86
N THR A 160 -7.03 -3.18 4.23
CA THR A 160 -6.77 -1.92 4.95
C THR A 160 -7.90 -1.55 5.91
N ALA A 161 -9.16 -1.88 5.58
CA ALA A 161 -10.30 -1.65 6.46
C ALA A 161 -10.20 -2.38 7.80
N THR A 162 -9.37 -3.42 7.93
CA THR A 162 -9.15 -4.11 9.21
C THR A 162 -8.44 -3.22 10.24
N ALA A 163 -7.79 -2.14 9.78
CA ALA A 163 -7.23 -1.09 10.63
C ALA A 163 -8.30 -0.31 11.41
N GLY A 164 -9.54 -0.26 10.91
CA GLY A 164 -10.62 0.53 11.52
C GLY A 164 -10.52 2.04 11.28
N ILE A 165 -9.63 2.48 10.38
CA ILE A 165 -9.44 3.91 10.06
C ILE A 165 -10.08 4.21 8.69
N PRO A 166 -11.23 4.91 8.63
CA PRO A 166 -11.95 5.14 7.38
C PRO A 166 -11.13 5.85 6.30
N LEU A 167 -10.30 6.83 6.68
CA LEU A 167 -9.43 7.54 5.74
C LEU A 167 -8.34 6.65 5.14
N LEU A 168 -7.84 5.65 5.87
CA LEU A 168 -6.91 4.67 5.29
C LEU A 168 -7.62 3.80 4.23
N VAL A 169 -8.90 3.50 4.40
CA VAL A 169 -9.68 2.77 3.38
C VAL A 169 -9.83 3.61 2.12
N LEU A 170 -10.18 4.90 2.26
CA LEU A 170 -10.22 5.83 1.14
C LEU A 170 -8.85 5.93 0.46
N ALA A 171 -7.78 6.02 1.26
CA ALA A 171 -6.41 6.05 0.76
C ALA A 171 -6.09 4.80 -0.05
N ALA A 172 -6.42 3.62 0.48
CA ALA A 172 -6.22 2.34 -0.16
C ALA A 172 -7.00 2.20 -1.47
N VAL A 173 -8.21 2.75 -1.56
CA VAL A 173 -8.97 2.77 -2.82
C VAL A 173 -8.25 3.61 -3.88
N ILE A 174 -7.86 4.85 -3.54
CA ILE A 174 -7.24 5.78 -4.50
C ILE A 174 -5.85 5.30 -4.91
N LEU A 175 -4.95 5.12 -3.93
CA LEU A 175 -3.61 4.60 -4.18
C LEU A 175 -3.69 3.27 -4.88
N GLY A 176 -4.60 2.40 -4.42
CA GLY A 176 -4.70 1.06 -4.93
C GLY A 176 -5.20 0.96 -6.37
N LEU A 177 -6.09 1.86 -6.79
CA LEU A 177 -6.50 2.02 -8.18
C LEU A 177 -5.32 2.50 -9.04
N VAL A 178 -4.60 3.52 -8.60
CA VAL A 178 -3.45 4.08 -9.33
C VAL A 178 -2.35 3.05 -9.50
N THR A 179 -1.93 2.37 -8.43
CA THR A 179 -0.89 1.34 -8.48
C THR A 179 -1.31 0.12 -9.30
N ALA A 180 -2.61 -0.24 -9.31
CA ALA A 180 -3.11 -1.30 -10.17
C ALA A 180 -3.12 -0.92 -11.67
N VAL A 181 -3.49 0.32 -12.01
CA VAL A 181 -3.38 0.85 -13.38
C VAL A 181 -1.92 0.90 -13.82
N GLN A 182 -1.05 1.42 -12.95
CA GLN A 182 0.39 1.51 -13.20
C GLN A 182 1.03 0.12 -13.36
N ARG A 183 0.59 -0.88 -12.58
CA ARG A 183 0.99 -2.28 -12.74
C ARG A 183 0.61 -2.83 -14.10
N ARG A 184 -0.58 -2.47 -14.61
CA ARG A 184 -1.03 -2.87 -15.95
C ARG A 184 -0.19 -2.23 -17.04
N ALA A 185 0.09 -0.94 -16.90
CA ALA A 185 0.86 -0.17 -17.87
C ALA A 185 2.32 -0.63 -17.95
N THR A 186 2.96 -0.86 -16.79
CA THR A 186 4.40 -1.17 -16.71
C THR A 186 4.75 -2.65 -16.77
N GLY A 187 3.77 -3.54 -16.66
CA GLY A 187 4.04 -4.97 -16.69
C GLY A 187 4.76 -5.53 -15.45
N GLY A 188 4.99 -4.73 -14.39
CA GLY A 188 5.52 -5.22 -13.11
C GLY A 188 5.31 -4.30 -11.90
N VAL A 189 5.88 -4.67 -10.76
CA VAL A 189 5.62 -4.05 -9.44
C VAL A 189 6.55 -2.88 -9.11
N LEU A 190 7.61 -2.64 -9.89
CA LEU A 190 8.58 -1.58 -9.55
C LEU A 190 7.97 -0.19 -9.58
N GLY A 191 7.19 0.13 -10.63
CA GLY A 191 6.50 1.41 -10.71
C GLY A 191 5.56 1.62 -9.52
N PRO A 192 4.61 0.69 -9.29
CA PRO A 192 3.75 0.70 -8.11
C PRO A 192 4.50 0.86 -6.79
N ALA A 193 5.61 0.12 -6.58
CA ALA A 193 6.41 0.20 -5.36
C ALA A 193 7.08 1.57 -5.19
N ILE A 194 7.64 2.15 -6.25
CA ILE A 194 8.20 3.51 -6.21
C ILE A 194 7.10 4.51 -5.86
N THR A 195 5.93 4.40 -6.51
CA THR A 195 4.83 5.32 -6.27
C THR A 195 4.32 5.23 -4.84
N HIS A 196 4.11 4.02 -4.35
CA HIS A 196 3.64 3.75 -2.99
C HIS A 196 4.65 4.28 -1.97
N VAL A 197 5.93 3.89 -2.05
CA VAL A 197 6.96 4.33 -1.09
C VAL A 197 7.10 5.84 -1.10
N ALA A 198 7.23 6.47 -2.28
CA ALA A 198 7.39 7.92 -2.35
C ALA A 198 6.18 8.67 -1.80
N TRP A 199 4.96 8.22 -2.10
CA TRP A 199 3.74 8.78 -1.52
C TRP A 199 3.70 8.60 0.00
N SER A 200 3.98 7.40 0.52
CA SER A 200 3.99 7.13 1.96
C SER A 200 5.03 7.95 2.71
N MET A 201 6.20 8.20 2.12
CA MET A 201 7.19 9.11 2.71
C MET A 201 6.63 10.53 2.82
N VAL A 202 5.97 11.04 1.78
CA VAL A 202 5.36 12.38 1.86
C VAL A 202 4.26 12.41 2.93
N MET A 203 3.41 11.38 3.02
CA MET A 203 2.39 11.33 4.07
C MET A 203 3.01 11.28 5.46
N LEU A 204 4.06 10.49 5.66
CA LEU A 204 4.77 10.38 6.93
C LEU A 204 5.36 11.72 7.40
N PHE A 205 5.99 12.48 6.49
CA PHE A 205 6.71 13.70 6.85
C PHE A 205 5.90 14.99 6.73
N ALA A 206 4.90 15.04 5.85
CA ALA A 206 4.18 16.28 5.54
C ALA A 206 2.76 16.32 6.12
N LEU A 207 2.10 15.17 6.33
CA LEU A 207 0.68 15.17 6.69
C LEU A 207 0.44 15.78 8.08
N GLY A 208 1.23 15.40 9.09
CA GLY A 208 1.15 15.97 10.45
C GLY A 208 1.25 17.50 10.46
N PRO A 209 2.35 18.08 9.91
CA PRO A 209 2.49 19.53 9.79
C PRO A 209 1.34 20.23 9.05
N ILE A 210 0.73 19.57 8.06
CA ILE A 210 -0.42 20.10 7.31
C ILE A 210 -1.69 20.13 8.17
N LEU A 211 -1.93 19.09 8.96
CA LEU A 211 -3.07 19.02 9.88
C LEU A 211 -2.96 20.07 11.00
N ASP A 212 -1.73 20.34 11.46
CA ASP A 212 -1.46 21.34 12.49
C ASP A 212 -1.56 22.79 11.98
N ALA A 213 -1.17 23.02 10.72
CA ALA A 213 -1.20 24.36 10.11
C ALA A 213 -2.61 24.79 9.66
N ALA A 214 -3.57 23.87 9.57
CA ALA A 214 -4.94 24.20 9.21
C ALA A 214 -5.59 25.02 10.34
N PRO A 215 -6.14 26.22 10.06
CA PRO A 215 -6.88 26.98 11.07
C PRO A 215 -8.01 26.13 11.63
N VAL A 216 -8.35 26.28 12.92
CA VAL A 216 -9.59 25.71 13.48
C VAL A 216 -10.79 26.36 12.81
#